data_AF-A0A942CDK6-F1
#
_entry.id   AF-A0A942CDK6-F1
#
_cell.length_a   1.000
_cell.length_b   1.000
_cell.length_c   1.000
_cell.angle_alpha   90.00
_cell.angle_beta   90.00
_cell.angle_gamma   90.00
#
_symmetry.space_group_name_H-M   'P 1'
#
loop_
_entity.id
_entity.type
_entity.pdbx_description
1 polymer ?
#
loop_
_entity_poly.entity_id
_entity_poly.type
_entity_poly.pdbx_seq_one_letter_code
_entity_poly.pdbx_strand_id
1 'polypeptide(L)'
;MTEQNNPASTQPDELTVDQFLEQLPELFAKSSGERISENPQYAELLRANPTAAELVRDLEYIAEQARMLLQPENEIEPSDAVWSKIQSSLGNDDKKAN
;
A
#
# COMPACT_ATOMS: atom_id res chain seq x y z
N MET A 1 19.28 39.49 28.91
CA MET A 1 18.87 39.00 27.59
C MET A 1 19.56 37.67 27.38
N THR A 2 18.93 36.62 27.91
CA THR A 2 19.09 35.22 27.47
C THR A 2 18.44 35.12 26.07
N GLU A 3 18.75 34.22 25.14
CA GLU A 3 19.27 32.86 25.20
C GLU A 3 20.47 32.70 24.26
N GLN A 4 21.48 31.98 24.75
CA GLN A 4 22.51 31.37 23.92
C GLN A 4 21.87 30.29 23.06
N ASN A 5 21.99 30.47 21.76
CA ASN A 5 21.68 29.53 20.71
C ASN A 5 22.50 28.25 20.91
N ASN A 6 21.84 27.18 21.36
CA ASN A 6 22.42 25.86 21.51
C ASN A 6 22.11 25.06 20.23
N PRO A 7 23.08 24.85 19.31
CA PRO A 7 22.87 23.89 18.23
C PRO A 7 22.86 22.50 18.87
N ALA A 8 21.68 21.94 19.06
CA ALA A 8 21.49 20.62 19.64
C ALA A 8 22.27 19.57 18.82
N SER A 9 23.28 19.03 19.49
CA SER A 9 23.69 17.62 19.48
C SER A 9 23.90 16.94 18.12
N THR A 10 25.16 16.90 17.71
CA THR A 10 25.71 15.89 16.80
C THR A 10 25.48 14.47 17.35
N GLN A 11 24.60 13.68 16.71
CA GLN A 11 24.63 12.22 16.72
C GLN A 11 24.89 11.72 15.29
N PRO A 12 25.81 10.76 15.02
CA PRO A 12 26.28 10.50 13.65
C PRO A 12 25.45 9.53 12.80
N ASP A 13 24.35 8.95 13.29
CA ASP A 13 23.57 7.91 12.57
C ASP A 13 22.06 7.99 12.83
N GLU A 14 21.51 9.18 13.11
CA GLU A 14 20.05 9.35 13.17
C GLU A 14 19.49 9.60 11.77
N LEU A 15 18.72 8.63 11.26
CA LEU A 15 17.90 8.79 10.06
C LEU A 15 17.01 10.02 10.25
N THR A 16 17.11 11.01 9.36
CA THR A 16 16.24 12.19 9.44
C THR A 16 14.85 11.86 8.90
N VAL A 17 13.85 12.69 9.25
CA VAL A 17 12.50 12.55 8.71
C VAL A 17 12.51 12.63 7.19
N ASP A 18 13.24 13.59 6.62
CA ASP A 18 13.31 13.76 5.16
C ASP A 18 13.91 12.51 4.50
N GLN A 19 14.98 11.95 5.07
CA GLN A 19 15.57 10.70 4.58
C GLN A 19 14.63 9.51 4.72
N PHE A 20 13.86 9.45 5.81
CA PHE A 20 12.82 8.44 6.00
C PHE A 20 11.71 8.58 4.94
N LEU A 21 11.25 9.80 4.66
CA LEU A 21 10.24 10.09 3.64
C LEU A 21 10.72 9.78 2.22
N GLU A 22 12.01 9.98 1.92
CA GLU A 22 12.61 9.60 0.64
C GLU A 22 12.67 8.08 0.46
N GLN A 23 12.94 7.33 1.54
CA GLN A 23 13.03 5.87 1.51
C GLN A 23 11.67 5.16 1.58
N LEU A 24 10.61 5.91 1.93
CA LEU A 24 9.27 5.41 2.18
C LEU A 24 8.70 4.55 1.02
N PRO A 25 8.83 4.93 -0.27
CA PRO A 25 8.38 4.09 -1.38
C PRO A 25 9.07 2.72 -1.41
N GLU A 26 10.37 2.67 -1.14
CA GLU A 26 11.13 1.41 -1.11
C GLU A 26 10.77 0.57 0.11
N LEU A 27 10.51 1.21 1.25
CA LEU A 27 10.06 0.51 2.47
C LEU A 27 8.71 -0.18 2.22
N PHE A 28 7.77 0.49 1.55
CA PHE A 28 6.49 -0.12 1.17
C PHE A 28 6.61 -1.18 0.08
N ALA A 29 7.55 -1.03 -0.86
CA ALA A 29 7.80 -2.04 -1.88
C ALA A 29 8.45 -3.32 -1.31
N LYS A 30 9.30 -3.17 -0.28
CA LYS A 30 9.96 -4.30 0.41
C LYS A 30 9.06 -4.91 1.49
N SER A 31 8.13 -4.15 2.07
CA SER A 31 7.23 -4.68 3.10
C SER A 31 6.27 -5.69 2.47
N SER A 32 6.45 -6.96 2.82
CA SER A 32 5.55 -8.04 2.38
C SER A 32 4.27 -8.07 3.22
N GLY A 33 3.68 -6.91 3.50
CA GLY A 33 2.54 -6.73 4.40
C GLY A 33 2.90 -6.37 5.85
N GLU A 34 4.18 -6.17 6.16
CA GLU A 34 4.58 -5.63 7.47
C GLU A 34 4.26 -4.14 7.58
N ARG A 35 3.77 -3.74 8.75
CA ARG A 35 3.38 -2.35 9.05
C ARG A 35 4.61 -1.56 9.47
N ILE A 36 4.97 -0.57 8.67
CA ILE A 36 6.11 0.32 8.93
C ILE A 36 5.89 1.12 10.22
N SER A 37 4.64 1.44 10.54
CA SER A 37 4.23 2.10 11.79
C SER A 37 4.48 1.26 13.06
N GLU A 38 4.59 -0.06 12.92
CA GLU A 38 4.85 -0.98 14.05
C GLU A 38 6.34 -1.35 14.17
N ASN A 39 7.17 -0.89 13.23
CA ASN A 39 8.60 -1.20 13.23
C ASN A 39 9.33 -0.42 14.34
N PRO A 40 9.98 -1.10 15.30
CA PRO A 40 10.69 -0.45 16.41
C PRO A 40 11.83 0.46 15.94
N GLN A 41 12.39 0.23 14.75
CA GLN A 41 13.44 1.07 14.16
C GLN A 41 12.96 2.51 13.89
N TYR A 42 11.67 2.70 13.58
CA TYR A 42 11.10 4.00 13.24
C TYR A 42 10.23 4.59 14.35
N ALA A 43 10.01 3.85 15.45
CA ALA A 43 9.09 4.25 16.52
C ALA A 43 9.42 5.63 17.11
N GLU A 44 10.70 5.90 17.36
CA GLU A 44 11.17 7.18 17.89
C GLU A 44 10.99 8.33 16.89
N LEU A 45 11.32 8.09 15.62
CA LEU A 45 11.16 9.07 14.54
C LEU A 45 9.70 9.43 14.32
N LEU A 46 8.81 8.44 14.29
CA LEU A 46 7.37 8.63 14.11
C LEU A 46 6.72 9.28 15.35
N ARG A 47 7.19 8.95 16.55
CA ARG A 47 6.74 9.62 17.79
C ARG A 47 7.14 11.10 17.82
N ALA A 48 8.34 11.43 17.35
CA ALA A 48 8.83 12.79 17.28
C ALA A 48 8.15 13.60 16.14
N ASN A 49 7.61 12.93 15.12
CA ASN A 49 7.07 13.55 13.91
C ASN A 49 5.65 13.02 13.59
N PRO A 50 4.62 13.57 14.24
CA PRO A 50 3.25 13.05 14.13
C PRO A 50 2.71 13.09 12.69
N THR A 51 3.05 14.11 11.90
CA THR A 51 2.64 14.20 10.49
C THR A 51 3.22 13.07 9.64
N ALA A 52 4.48 12.67 9.89
CA ALA A 52 5.07 11.52 9.19
C ALA A 52 4.40 10.20 9.62
N ALA A 53 4.01 10.08 10.89
CA ALA A 53 3.26 8.92 11.38
C ALA A 53 1.86 8.82 10.75
N GLU A 54 1.16 9.94 10.59
CA GLU A 54 -0.13 10.00 9.89
C GLU A 54 0.02 9.57 8.43
N LEU A 55 1.02 10.10 7.73
CA LEU A 55 1.30 9.72 6.34
C LEU A 55 1.57 8.22 6.18
N VAL A 56 2.41 7.64 7.06
CA VAL A 56 2.69 6.19 7.04
C VAL A 56 1.41 5.39 7.24
N ARG A 57 0.55 5.80 8.17
CA ARG A 57 -0.72 5.12 8.44
C ARG A 57 -1.68 5.20 7.27
N ASP A 58 -1.76 6.35 6.61
CA ASP A 58 -2.60 6.52 5.40
C ASP A 58 -2.11 5.64 4.26
N LEU A 59 -0.79 5.58 4.05
CA LEU A 59 -0.18 4.73 3.01
C LEU A 59 -0.37 3.24 3.31
N GLU A 60 -0.26 2.81 4.58
CA GLU A 60 -0.60 1.45 5.01
C GLU A 60 -2.06 1.12 4.72
N TYR A 61 -2.97 2.05 5.03
CA TYR A 61 -4.39 1.86 4.76
C TYR A 61 -4.66 1.70 3.26
N ILE A 62 -4.08 2.57 2.43
CA ILE A 62 -4.18 2.49 0.96
C ILE A 62 -3.63 1.16 0.46
N ALA A 63 -2.48 0.71 0.94
CA ALA A 63 -1.87 -0.55 0.53
C ALA A 63 -2.77 -1.76 0.87
N GLU A 64 -3.39 -1.77 2.06
CA GLU A 64 -4.32 -2.81 2.46
C GLU A 64 -5.57 -2.83 1.57
N GLN A 65 -6.18 -1.67 1.32
CA GLN A 65 -7.33 -1.56 0.43
C GLN A 65 -6.99 -1.99 -1.01
N ALA A 66 -5.79 -1.63 -1.50
CA ALA A 66 -5.32 -2.05 -2.82
C ALA A 66 -5.15 -3.58 -2.89
N ARG A 67 -4.66 -4.25 -1.83
CA ARG A 67 -4.64 -5.72 -1.79
C ARG A 67 -6.04 -6.32 -1.88
N MET A 68 -7.04 -5.74 -1.24
CA MET A 68 -8.42 -6.23 -1.34
C MET A 68 -8.95 -6.13 -2.77
N LEU A 69 -8.61 -5.06 -3.51
CA LEU A 69 -8.98 -4.91 -4.93
C LEU A 69 -8.26 -5.92 -5.85
N LEU A 70 -7.05 -6.33 -5.49
CA LEU A 70 -6.23 -7.28 -6.24
C LEU A 70 -6.47 -8.74 -5.85
N GLN A 71 -7.23 -8.99 -4.77
CA GLN A 71 -7.63 -10.35 -4.41
C GLN A 71 -8.67 -10.87 -5.42
N PRO A 72 -8.59 -12.16 -5.81
CA PRO A 72 -9.35 -12.75 -6.91
C PRO A 72 -10.83 -13.00 -6.57
N GLU A 73 -11.48 -12.17 -5.76
CA GLU A 73 -12.95 -12.18 -5.69
C GLU A 73 -13.60 -11.80 -7.03
N ASN A 74 -12.81 -11.24 -7.95
CA ASN A 74 -13.21 -10.96 -9.34
C ASN A 74 -12.87 -12.09 -10.33
N GLU A 75 -12.22 -13.18 -9.91
CA GLU A 75 -12.05 -14.41 -10.72
C GLU A 75 -13.12 -15.45 -10.39
N ILE A 76 -14.37 -15.01 -10.21
CA ILE A 76 -15.51 -15.93 -10.32
C ILE A 76 -15.58 -16.30 -11.80
N GLU A 77 -14.85 -17.34 -12.18
CA GLU A 77 -15.06 -17.98 -13.47
C GLU A 77 -16.55 -18.28 -13.58
N PRO A 78 -17.24 -17.82 -14.65
CA PRO A 78 -18.65 -18.08 -14.81
C PRO A 78 -18.88 -19.59 -14.70
N SER A 79 -19.96 -20.01 -14.06
CA SER A 79 -20.25 -21.45 -13.95
C SER A 79 -20.33 -22.09 -15.34
N ASP A 80 -20.00 -23.38 -15.45
CA ASP A 80 -20.06 -24.14 -16.69
C ASP A 80 -21.42 -24.03 -17.41
N ALA A 81 -22.50 -23.84 -16.63
CA ALA A 81 -23.84 -23.60 -17.15
C ALA A 81 -23.97 -22.26 -17.89
N VAL A 82 -23.31 -21.21 -17.41
CA VAL A 82 -23.25 -19.90 -18.06
C VAL A 82 -22.46 -20.00 -19.37
N TRP A 83 -21.30 -20.66 -19.35
CA TRP A 83 -20.50 -20.89 -20.55
C TRP A 83 -21.22 -21.73 -21.61
N SER A 84 -21.88 -22.81 -21.17
CA SER A 84 -22.71 -23.65 -22.04
C SER A 84 -23.83 -22.85 -22.71
N LYS A 85 -24.45 -21.91 -21.97
CA LYS A 85 -25.50 -21.03 -22.51
C LYS A 85 -24.95 -20.01 -23.51
N ILE A 86 -23.80 -19.41 -23.23
CA ILE A 86 -23.11 -18.48 -24.16
C ILE A 86 -22.77 -19.21 -25.46
N GLN A 87 -22.15 -20.39 -25.39
CA GLN A 87 -21.79 -21.20 -26.55
C GLN A 87 -23.03 -21.60 -27.37
N SER A 88 -24.12 -21.97 -26.70
CA SER A 88 -25.37 -22.34 -27.37
C SER A 88 -26.05 -21.17 -28.07
N SER A 89 -25.98 -19.96 -27.50
CA SER A 89 -26.51 -18.75 -28.13
C SER A 89 -25.70 -18.37 -29.37
N LEU A 90 -24.37 -18.34 -29.28
CA LEU A 90 -23.49 -18.03 -30.41
C LEU A 90 -23.70 -18.99 -31.59
N GLY A 91 -23.79 -20.31 -31.34
CA GLY A 91 -24.02 -21.29 -32.40
C GLY A 91 -25.44 -21.29 -33.00
N ASN A 92 -26.40 -20.59 -32.38
CA ASN A 92 -27.76 -20.44 -32.90
C ASN A 92 -27.95 -19.15 -33.71
N ASP A 93 -27.19 -18.10 -33.44
CA ASP A 93 -27.20 -16.87 -34.23
C ASP A 93 -26.61 -17.10 -35.64
N ASP A 94 -25.58 -17.96 -35.76
CA ASP A 94 -25.04 -18.40 -37.05
C ASP A 94 -26.05 -19.20 -37.91
N LYS A 95 -27.03 -19.87 -37.27
CA LYS A 95 -28.05 -20.69 -37.96
C LYS A 95 -29.29 -19.91 -38.40
N LYS A 96 -29.47 -18.67 -37.92
CA LYS A 96 -30.62 -17.82 -38.29
C LYS A 96 -30.32 -16.82 -39.40
N ALA A 97 -29.08 -16.78 -39.90
CA ALA A 97 -28.64 -15.90 -40.99
C ALA A 97 -28.59 -16.57 -42.37
N ASN A 98 -29.19 -17.76 -42.53
CA ASN A 98 -29.34 -18.48 -43.81
C ASN A 98 -30.75 -19.06 -43.94
#